data_AF-A0A5A9YWZ7-F1
#
_entry.id   AF-A0A5A9YWZ7-F1
#
_cell.length_a   1.000
_cell.length_b   1.000
_cell.length_c   1.000
_cell.angle_alpha   90.00
_cell.angle_beta   90.00
_cell.angle_gamma   90.00
#
_symmetry.space_group_name_H-M   'P 1'
#
loop_
_entity.id
_entity.type
_entity.pdbx_description
1 polymer ?
#
loop_
_entity_poly.entity_id
_entity_poly.type
_entity_poly.pdbx_seq_one_letter_code
_entity_poly.pdbx_strand_id
1 'polypeptide(L)'
;GDILALRATLARVARGEALVVQCGDCAEDMDDHHAENVARKAAVLELLAGALRLAGRRPVIRVGRIAGQYAKPRSKPHEQVGEQTLPVYRGDMVNGREAHAEQRRADPQRILKGYAAARNIMRHLGWDAASGQEANASPVWTSHEMLLLDYELSMLREDEQRRVYLGSTHWPWIGERTRQ
;
A
#
# COMPACT_ATOMS: atom_id res chain seq x y z
N GLY A 1 7.44 15.29 -6.14
CA GLY A 1 7.85 15.93 -4.88
C GLY A 1 7.87 14.94 -3.74
N ASP A 2 6.73 14.28 -3.53
CA ASP A 2 6.42 13.41 -2.38
C ASP A 2 7.46 12.33 -2.10
N ILE A 3 7.88 11.57 -3.13
CA ILE A 3 8.90 10.52 -3.00
C ILE A 3 10.23 11.07 -2.49
N LEU A 4 10.65 12.25 -2.97
CA LEU A 4 11.88 12.89 -2.53
C LEU A 4 11.78 13.36 -1.07
N ALA A 5 10.62 13.91 -0.69
CA ALA A 5 10.34 14.31 0.69
C ALA A 5 10.35 13.12 1.65
N LEU A 6 9.70 12.01 1.29
CA LEU A 6 9.75 10.79 2.09
C LEU A 6 11.18 10.26 2.19
N ARG A 7 11.92 10.22 1.07
CA ARG A 7 13.33 9.76 1.05
C ARG A 7 14.22 10.60 1.99
N ALA A 8 14.06 11.92 1.99
CA ALA A 8 14.77 12.81 2.89
C ALA A 8 14.42 12.52 4.37
N THR A 9 13.15 12.23 4.65
CA THR A 9 12.69 11.93 6.01
C THR A 9 13.19 10.54 6.47
N LEU A 10 13.18 9.53 5.60
CA LEU A 10 13.75 8.21 5.89
C LEU A 10 15.27 8.27 6.10
N ALA A 11 15.98 9.17 5.42
CA ALA A 11 17.41 9.39 5.69
C ALA A 11 17.67 9.88 7.13
N ARG A 12 16.74 10.65 7.72
CA ARG A 12 16.81 11.04 9.14
C ARG A 12 16.63 9.84 10.07
N VAL A 13 15.72 8.92 9.72
CA VAL A 13 15.55 7.65 10.46
C VAL A 13 16.83 6.83 10.44
N ALA A 14 17.47 6.70 9.27
CA ALA A 14 18.73 5.97 9.14
C ALA A 14 19.87 6.57 9.98
N ARG A 15 19.84 7.89 10.24
CA ARG A 15 20.78 8.59 11.14
C ARG A 15 20.36 8.57 12.62
N GLY A 16 19.24 7.92 12.96
CA GLY A 16 18.72 7.86 14.33
C GLY A 16 18.00 9.14 14.81
N GLU A 17 17.81 10.12 13.94
CA GLU A 17 17.18 11.42 14.23
C GLU A 17 15.64 11.36 14.26
N ALA A 18 15.06 10.27 13.76
CA ALA A 18 13.63 10.01 13.72
C ALA A 18 13.37 8.50 13.84
N LEU A 19 12.12 8.13 14.09
CA LEU A 19 11.60 6.78 14.03
C LEU A 19 10.60 6.66 12.89
N VAL A 20 10.25 5.44 12.51
CA VAL A 20 9.18 5.17 11.56
C VAL A 20 8.27 4.07 12.11
N VAL A 21 6.96 4.27 11.94
CA VAL A 21 5.97 3.20 12.07
C VAL A 21 5.42 2.89 10.69
N GLN A 22 5.58 1.62 10.29
CA GLN A 22 5.00 1.09 9.06
C GLN A 22 4.02 -0.02 9.41
N CYS A 23 2.72 0.22 9.27
CA CYS A 23 1.71 -0.77 9.61
C CYS A 23 0.43 -0.59 8.79
N GLY A 24 -0.44 -1.58 8.84
CA GLY A 24 -1.71 -1.60 8.13
C GLY A 24 -2.12 -3.03 7.84
N ASP A 25 -3.04 -3.20 6.90
CA ASP A 25 -3.59 -4.50 6.60
C ASP A 25 -2.53 -5.46 6.05
N CYS A 26 -2.75 -6.76 6.30
CA CYS A 26 -2.00 -7.78 5.59
C CYS A 26 -2.34 -7.69 4.10
N ALA A 27 -3.60 -7.93 3.73
CA ALA A 27 -4.17 -7.62 2.42
C ALA A 27 -5.35 -6.68 2.63
N GLU A 28 -5.35 -5.55 1.95
CA GLU A 28 -6.49 -4.64 1.95
C GLU A 28 -7.70 -5.28 1.27
N ASP A 29 -8.89 -4.95 1.76
CA ASP A 29 -10.13 -5.12 1.00
C ASP A 29 -10.29 -3.94 0.05
N MET A 30 -10.55 -4.21 -1.24
CA MET A 30 -10.76 -3.15 -2.23
C MET A 30 -12.03 -2.34 -1.97
N ASP A 31 -12.99 -2.87 -1.20
CA ASP A 31 -14.24 -2.17 -0.87
C ASP A 31 -14.05 -1.26 0.38
N ASP A 32 -12.94 -1.39 1.11
CA ASP A 32 -12.59 -0.56 2.28
C ASP A 32 -11.94 0.80 1.93
N HIS A 33 -12.30 1.39 0.79
CA HIS A 33 -11.71 2.64 0.28
C HIS A 33 -12.52 3.91 0.63
N HIS A 34 -13.59 3.79 1.41
CA HIS A 34 -14.41 4.92 1.83
C HIS A 34 -13.73 5.78 2.91
N ALA A 35 -14.05 7.07 2.95
CA ALA A 35 -13.44 8.06 3.84
C ALA A 35 -13.36 7.63 5.32
N GLU A 36 -14.43 7.06 5.85
CA GLU A 36 -14.49 6.62 7.25
C GLU A 36 -13.50 5.48 7.53
N ASN A 37 -13.42 4.49 6.64
CA ASN A 37 -12.49 3.37 6.77
C ASN A 37 -11.03 3.85 6.69
N VAL A 38 -10.75 4.76 5.75
CA VAL A 38 -9.41 5.37 5.59
C VAL A 38 -9.03 6.18 6.83
N ALA A 39 -9.95 6.99 7.37
CA ALA A 39 -9.72 7.76 8.59
C ALA A 39 -9.45 6.85 9.80
N ARG A 40 -10.20 5.75 9.94
CA ARG A 40 -9.96 4.75 11.01
C ARG A 40 -8.56 4.13 10.89
N LYS A 41 -8.12 3.76 9.68
CA LYS A 41 -6.76 3.24 9.44
C LYS A 41 -5.68 4.28 9.77
N ALA A 42 -5.88 5.54 9.35
CA ALA A 42 -4.96 6.63 9.65
C ALA A 42 -4.88 6.93 11.16
N ALA A 43 -6.00 6.84 11.88
CA ALA A 43 -6.04 7.04 13.33
C ALA A 43 -5.21 6.00 14.10
N VAL A 44 -5.21 4.73 13.66
CA VAL A 44 -4.36 3.68 14.26
C VAL A 44 -2.88 4.02 14.10
N LEU A 45 -2.46 4.46 12.91
CA LEU A 45 -1.09 4.93 12.67
C LEU A 45 -0.72 6.12 13.55
N GLU A 46 -1.66 7.06 13.75
CA GLU A 46 -1.44 8.21 14.63
C GLU A 46 -1.24 7.79 16.08
N LEU A 47 -2.07 6.87 16.60
CA LEU A 47 -1.96 6.34 17.95
C LEU A 47 -0.61 5.66 18.18
N LEU A 48 -0.19 4.79 17.26
CA LEU A 48 1.10 4.11 17.35
C LEU A 48 2.28 5.09 17.26
N ALA A 49 2.20 6.06 16.35
CA ALA A 49 3.22 7.10 16.25
C ALA A 49 3.28 7.98 17.50
N GLY A 50 2.14 8.24 18.15
CA GLY A 50 2.07 8.96 19.43
C GLY A 50 2.77 8.18 20.55
N ALA A 51 2.50 6.88 20.66
CA ALA A 51 3.16 6.01 21.64
C ALA A 51 4.69 5.97 21.44
N LEU A 52 5.15 5.82 20.20
CA LEU A 52 6.59 5.84 19.88
C LEU A 52 7.24 7.19 20.14
N ARG A 53 6.54 8.31 19.88
CA ARG A 53 7.01 9.67 20.20
C ARG A 53 7.26 9.82 21.70
N LEU A 54 6.32 9.37 22.53
CA LEU A 54 6.43 9.42 23.98
C LEU A 54 7.60 8.57 24.51
N ALA A 55 7.77 7.36 23.98
CA ALA A 55 8.83 6.45 24.41
C ALA A 55 10.22 6.89 23.94
N GLY A 56 10.33 7.36 22.69
CA GLY A 56 11.61 7.60 22.02
C GLY A 56 12.08 9.06 21.98
N ARG A 57 11.23 10.02 22.38
CA ARG A 57 11.45 11.48 22.30
C ARG A 57 11.97 11.95 20.93
N ARG A 58 11.54 11.29 19.87
CA ARG A 58 11.96 11.54 18.48
C ARG A 58 10.74 11.70 17.58
N PRO A 59 10.84 12.48 16.49
CA PRO A 59 9.81 12.50 15.46
C PRO A 59 9.53 11.08 14.94
N VAL A 60 8.26 10.76 14.66
CA VAL A 60 7.86 9.46 14.10
C VAL A 60 7.18 9.69 12.75
N ILE A 61 7.72 9.06 11.71
CA ILE A 61 7.13 9.02 10.37
C ILE A 61 6.02 7.96 10.36
N ARG A 62 4.87 8.27 9.78
CA ARG A 62 3.73 7.37 9.66
C ARG A 62 3.61 6.83 8.24
N VAL A 63 3.71 5.52 8.08
CA VAL A 63 3.63 4.84 6.79
C VAL A 63 2.55 3.76 6.86
N GLY A 64 1.50 3.90 6.06
CA GLY A 64 0.44 2.91 5.94
C GLY A 64 0.79 1.83 4.94
N ARG A 65 0.50 0.57 5.29
CA ARG A 65 0.29 -0.51 4.32
C ARG A 65 -1.12 -0.33 3.76
N ILE A 66 -1.27 0.61 2.84
CA ILE A 66 -2.54 1.14 2.39
C ILE A 66 -2.44 1.69 0.97
N ALA A 67 -3.57 1.72 0.25
CA ALA A 67 -3.69 2.22 -1.13
C ALA A 67 -2.91 1.40 -2.18
N GLY A 68 -2.82 0.09 -2.01
CA GLY A 68 -2.15 -0.76 -3.01
C GLY A 68 -1.82 -2.19 -2.54
N GLN A 69 -2.04 -2.50 -1.27
CA GLN A 69 -1.70 -3.79 -0.66
C GLN A 69 -2.74 -4.87 -0.98
N TYR A 70 -3.06 -5.05 -2.26
CA TYR A 70 -4.11 -5.94 -2.75
C TYR A 70 -3.61 -7.26 -3.33
N ALA A 71 -2.29 -7.49 -3.35
CA ALA A 71 -1.69 -8.73 -3.83
C ALA A 71 -1.03 -9.51 -2.68
N LYS A 72 -0.95 -10.84 -2.83
CA LYS A 72 -0.42 -11.77 -1.83
C LYS A 72 0.48 -12.84 -2.46
N PRO A 73 1.76 -12.97 -2.01
CA PRO A 73 2.58 -14.08 -2.43
C PRO A 73 2.07 -15.36 -1.77
N ARG A 74 2.10 -16.49 -2.50
CA ARG A 74 1.66 -17.79 -1.99
C ARG A 74 2.71 -18.85 -2.23
N SER A 75 2.90 -19.73 -1.25
CA SER A 75 3.90 -20.83 -1.30
C SER A 75 3.51 -21.94 -2.26
N LYS A 76 2.21 -22.14 -2.51
CA LYS A 76 1.68 -23.13 -3.44
C LYS A 76 0.73 -22.44 -4.43
N PRO A 77 0.68 -22.89 -5.69
CA PRO A 77 -0.20 -22.29 -6.70
C PRO A 77 -1.68 -22.68 -6.52
N HIS A 78 -1.95 -23.77 -5.80
CA HIS A 78 -3.29 -24.31 -5.58
C HIS A 78 -3.52 -24.59 -4.10
N GLU A 79 -4.78 -24.61 -3.68
CA GLU A 79 -5.25 -25.03 -2.37
C GLU A 79 -6.36 -26.08 -2.51
N GLN A 80 -6.49 -26.93 -1.49
CA GLN A 80 -7.53 -27.94 -1.43
C GLN A 80 -8.68 -27.40 -0.56
N VAL A 81 -9.89 -27.35 -1.10
CA VAL A 81 -11.10 -26.94 -0.39
C VAL A 81 -12.13 -28.06 -0.53
N GLY A 82 -12.32 -28.81 0.55
CA GLY A 82 -13.07 -30.07 0.49
C GLY A 82 -12.44 -31.02 -0.53
N GLU A 83 -13.22 -31.50 -1.48
CA GLU A 83 -12.77 -32.40 -2.54
C GLU A 83 -12.20 -31.66 -3.77
N GLN A 84 -12.31 -30.33 -3.82
CA GLN A 84 -11.86 -29.53 -4.97
C GLN A 84 -10.44 -28.97 -4.79
N THR A 85 -9.64 -29.06 -5.85
CA THR A 85 -8.38 -28.32 -5.96
C THR A 85 -8.62 -27.02 -6.71
N LEU A 86 -8.37 -25.88 -6.06
CA LEU A 86 -8.62 -24.54 -6.62
C LEU A 86 -7.32 -23.74 -6.73
N PRO A 87 -7.21 -22.79 -7.68
CA PRO A 87 -6.18 -21.77 -7.63
C PRO A 87 -6.20 -21.04 -6.29
N VAL A 88 -5.01 -20.82 -5.77
CA VAL A 88 -4.84 -20.17 -4.48
C VAL A 88 -5.31 -18.72 -4.53
N TYR A 89 -5.88 -18.19 -3.44
CA TYR A 89 -6.19 -16.76 -3.36
C TYR A 89 -4.88 -15.95 -3.33
N ARG A 90 -4.73 -15.01 -4.26
CA ARG A 90 -3.52 -14.20 -4.49
C ARG A 90 -3.72 -12.72 -4.20
N GLY A 91 -4.80 -12.37 -3.48
CA GLY A 91 -5.16 -10.99 -3.21
C GLY A 91 -6.23 -10.49 -4.16
N ASP A 92 -7.00 -9.50 -3.70
CA ASP A 92 -8.20 -9.00 -4.37
C ASP A 92 -7.92 -8.41 -5.76
N MET A 93 -6.70 -7.95 -6.02
CA MET A 93 -6.30 -7.47 -7.35
C MET A 93 -6.02 -8.60 -8.36
N VAL A 94 -5.95 -9.86 -7.91
CA VAL A 94 -5.72 -11.04 -8.75
C VAL A 94 -6.99 -11.88 -8.89
N ASN A 95 -7.57 -12.32 -7.77
CA ASN A 95 -8.76 -13.18 -7.74
C ASN A 95 -9.59 -12.97 -6.47
N GLY A 96 -10.78 -13.58 -6.41
CA GLY A 96 -11.71 -13.50 -5.28
C GLY A 96 -11.35 -14.40 -4.11
N ARG A 97 -11.86 -14.03 -2.92
CA ARG A 97 -11.59 -14.71 -1.64
C ARG A 97 -12.37 -16.01 -1.51
N GLU A 98 -13.61 -16.03 -2.01
CA GLU A 98 -14.50 -17.17 -1.89
C GLU A 98 -13.88 -18.40 -2.56
N ALA A 99 -14.03 -19.56 -1.93
CA ALA A 99 -13.52 -20.82 -2.44
C ALA A 99 -14.46 -21.42 -3.49
N HIS A 100 -14.66 -20.68 -4.57
CA HIS A 100 -15.44 -21.07 -5.75
C HIS A 100 -14.58 -20.96 -7.00
N ALA A 101 -14.71 -21.89 -7.94
CA ALA A 101 -13.87 -21.97 -9.15
C ALA A 101 -13.83 -20.66 -9.94
N GLU A 102 -14.99 -20.02 -10.14
CA GLU A 102 -15.08 -18.72 -10.82
C GLU A 102 -14.37 -17.61 -10.07
N GLN A 103 -14.51 -17.55 -8.73
CA GLN A 103 -13.86 -16.53 -7.92
C GLN A 103 -12.35 -16.71 -7.87
N ARG A 104 -11.85 -17.96 -7.95
CA ARG A 104 -10.41 -18.23 -7.93
C ARG A 104 -9.71 -18.03 -9.27
N ARG A 105 -10.46 -17.84 -10.37
CA ARG A 105 -9.88 -17.47 -11.66
C ARG A 105 -9.28 -16.07 -11.59
N ALA A 106 -8.05 -15.92 -12.11
CA ALA A 106 -7.42 -14.62 -12.23
C ALA A 106 -8.19 -13.74 -13.23
N ASP A 107 -8.45 -12.49 -12.86
CA ASP A 107 -9.21 -11.54 -13.67
C ASP A 107 -8.48 -10.19 -13.76
N PRO A 108 -7.97 -9.80 -14.94
CA PRO A 108 -7.24 -8.54 -15.12
C PRO A 108 -8.09 -7.29 -14.87
N GLN A 109 -9.43 -7.37 -14.93
CA GLN A 109 -10.30 -6.23 -14.60
C GLN A 109 -10.16 -5.80 -13.14
N ARG A 110 -9.72 -6.72 -12.26
CA ARG A 110 -9.46 -6.42 -10.84
C ARG A 110 -8.30 -5.45 -10.64
N ILE A 111 -7.36 -5.35 -11.59
CA ILE A 111 -6.31 -4.32 -11.59
C ILE A 111 -6.92 -2.92 -11.66
N LEU A 112 -7.93 -2.74 -12.52
CA LEU A 112 -8.63 -1.45 -12.64
C LEU A 112 -9.43 -1.13 -11.38
N LYS A 113 -10.09 -2.13 -10.77
CA LYS A 113 -10.79 -1.96 -9.48
C LYS A 113 -9.79 -1.57 -8.38
N GLY A 114 -8.66 -2.25 -8.29
CA GLY A 114 -7.61 -1.96 -7.31
C GLY A 114 -7.01 -0.56 -7.48
N TYR A 115 -6.76 -0.14 -8.73
CA TYR A 115 -6.34 1.23 -9.03
C TYR A 115 -7.38 2.28 -8.57
N ALA A 116 -8.66 2.06 -8.87
CA ALA A 116 -9.72 2.97 -8.46
C ALA A 116 -9.85 3.09 -6.93
N ALA A 117 -9.76 1.96 -6.22
CA ALA A 117 -9.75 1.90 -4.77
C ALA A 117 -8.53 2.64 -4.18
N ALA A 118 -7.32 2.35 -4.66
CA ALA A 118 -6.09 3.03 -4.26
C ALA A 118 -6.18 4.56 -4.46
N ARG A 119 -6.68 5.02 -5.61
CA ARG A 119 -6.87 6.44 -5.90
C ARG A 119 -7.85 7.11 -4.93
N ASN A 120 -8.96 6.44 -4.59
CA ASN A 120 -9.92 6.95 -3.62
C ASN A 120 -9.28 7.08 -2.23
N ILE A 121 -8.48 6.09 -1.80
CA ILE A 121 -7.74 6.15 -0.55
C ILE A 121 -6.75 7.32 -0.55
N MET A 122 -5.96 7.48 -1.61
CA MET A 122 -5.00 8.59 -1.74
C MET A 122 -5.69 9.96 -1.59
N ARG A 123 -6.90 10.12 -2.18
CA ARG A 123 -7.72 11.32 -1.99
C ARG A 123 -8.12 11.52 -0.53
N HIS A 124 -8.61 10.48 0.14
CA HIS A 124 -9.01 10.56 1.54
C HIS A 124 -7.85 10.77 2.51
N LEU A 125 -6.63 10.38 2.13
CA LEU A 125 -5.39 10.69 2.86
C LEU A 125 -4.87 12.12 2.62
N GLY A 126 -5.47 12.87 1.70
CA GLY A 126 -5.07 14.25 1.40
C GLY A 126 -3.89 14.37 0.43
N TRP A 127 -3.61 13.34 -0.36
CA TRP A 127 -2.57 13.38 -1.42
C TRP A 127 -3.11 13.91 -2.76
N ASP A 128 -4.40 14.27 -2.83
CA ASP A 128 -5.01 14.83 -4.04
C ASP A 128 -4.74 16.34 -4.13
N ALA A 129 -3.85 16.72 -5.04
CA ALA A 129 -3.51 18.12 -5.32
C ALA A 129 -4.70 18.95 -5.83
N ALA A 130 -5.76 18.31 -6.35
CA ALA A 130 -6.97 19.01 -6.80
C ALA A 130 -7.86 19.47 -5.64
N SER A 131 -7.61 19.00 -4.41
CA SER A 131 -8.41 19.36 -3.24
C SER A 131 -8.19 20.79 -2.74
N GLY A 132 -7.13 21.47 -3.20
CA GLY A 132 -6.77 22.83 -2.74
C GLY A 132 -6.47 22.92 -1.23
N GLN A 133 -6.45 21.81 -0.51
CA GLN A 133 -6.05 21.75 0.89
C GLN A 133 -4.54 21.85 0.99
N GLU A 134 -4.05 22.67 1.92
CA GLU A 134 -2.64 22.67 2.28
C GLU A 134 -2.21 21.25 2.65
N ALA A 135 -1.08 20.81 2.10
CA ALA A 135 -0.51 19.50 2.41
C ALA A 135 -0.43 19.35 3.93
N ASN A 136 -1.08 18.32 4.47
CA ASN A 136 -1.06 18.03 5.90
C ASN A 136 0.40 18.06 6.39
N ALA A 137 0.71 18.91 7.38
CA ALA A 137 2.06 19.11 7.90
C ALA A 137 2.75 17.81 8.33
N SER A 138 1.97 16.76 8.58
CA SER A 138 2.47 15.41 8.69
C SER A 138 1.47 14.45 8.02
N PRO A 139 1.75 13.96 6.81
CA PRO A 139 0.84 13.07 6.09
C PRO A 139 1.08 11.60 6.47
N VAL A 140 0.09 10.74 6.18
CA VAL A 140 0.28 9.29 6.19
C VAL A 140 0.79 8.87 4.81
N TRP A 141 2.06 8.45 4.76
CA TRP A 141 2.67 7.91 3.54
C TRP A 141 2.10 6.54 3.22
N THR A 142 2.10 6.16 1.94
CA THR A 142 1.62 4.84 1.50
C THR A 142 2.76 3.89 1.18
N SER A 143 2.52 2.60 1.36
CA SER A 143 3.45 1.52 1.07
C SER A 143 2.69 0.24 0.72
N HIS A 144 3.27 -0.58 -0.16
CA HIS A 144 2.81 -1.94 -0.41
C HIS A 144 3.93 -2.81 -0.99
N GLU A 145 3.72 -4.12 -0.95
CA GLU A 145 4.62 -5.08 -1.60
C GLU A 145 4.51 -4.98 -3.12
N MET A 146 5.60 -4.62 -3.79
CA MET A 146 5.68 -4.51 -5.25
C MET A 146 5.68 -5.92 -5.86
N LEU A 147 4.50 -6.50 -6.01
CA LEU A 147 4.33 -7.93 -6.34
C LEU A 147 3.70 -8.16 -7.72
N LEU A 148 2.61 -7.45 -8.05
CA LEU A 148 1.90 -7.65 -9.31
C LEU A 148 2.46 -6.73 -10.40
N LEU A 149 3.48 -7.20 -11.13
CA LEU A 149 4.21 -6.36 -12.09
C LEU A 149 3.34 -5.72 -13.18
N ASP A 150 2.26 -6.39 -13.61
CA ASP A 150 1.31 -5.80 -14.58
C ASP A 150 0.67 -4.50 -14.06
N TYR A 151 0.47 -4.41 -12.74
CA TYR A 151 0.04 -3.17 -12.08
C TYR A 151 1.21 -2.19 -11.92
N GLU A 152 2.34 -2.64 -11.38
CA GLU A 152 3.46 -1.76 -11.02
C GLU A 152 4.11 -1.10 -12.24
N LEU A 153 4.34 -1.86 -13.31
CA LEU A 153 4.94 -1.36 -14.54
C LEU A 153 4.05 -0.31 -15.22
N SER A 154 2.72 -0.50 -15.16
CA SER A 154 1.74 0.48 -15.68
C SER A 154 1.75 1.80 -14.88
N MET A 155 2.31 1.77 -13.67
CA MET A 155 2.39 2.90 -12.76
C MET A 155 3.75 3.60 -12.78
N LEU A 156 4.69 3.17 -13.62
CA LEU A 156 5.93 3.90 -13.84
C LEU A 156 5.65 5.26 -14.49
N ARG A 157 6.34 6.29 -13.99
CA ARG A 157 6.26 7.66 -14.48
C ARG A 157 7.67 8.21 -14.67
N GLU A 158 7.79 9.22 -15.52
CA GLU A 158 9.03 9.94 -15.79
C GLU A 158 8.84 11.40 -15.37
N ASP A 159 9.80 11.96 -14.62
CA ASP A 159 9.80 13.38 -14.30
C ASP A 159 10.44 14.23 -15.41
N GLU A 160 10.41 15.56 -15.26
CA GLU A 160 10.99 16.51 -16.24
C GLU A 160 12.49 16.28 -16.49
N GLN A 161 13.19 15.62 -15.57
CA GLN A 161 14.62 15.30 -15.64
C GLN A 161 14.87 13.87 -16.15
N ARG A 162 13.83 13.23 -16.70
CA ARG A 162 13.88 11.87 -17.24
C ARG A 162 14.16 10.77 -16.21
N ARG A 163 13.93 11.05 -14.93
CA ARG A 163 14.09 10.04 -13.87
C ARG A 163 12.80 9.25 -13.77
N VAL A 164 12.96 7.93 -13.83
CA VAL A 164 11.84 7.00 -13.67
C VAL A 164 11.54 6.81 -12.18
N TYR A 165 10.27 6.88 -11.82
CA TYR A 165 9.79 6.57 -10.49
C TYR A 165 8.50 5.74 -10.55
N LEU A 166 8.27 4.98 -9.48
CA LEU A 166 7.04 4.22 -9.31
C LEU A 166 5.93 5.12 -8.75
N GLY A 167 4.82 5.25 -9.47
CA GLY A 167 3.68 6.07 -9.07
C GLY A 167 2.58 5.32 -8.32
N SER A 168 2.76 4.01 -8.05
CA SER A 168 1.76 3.20 -7.34
C SER A 168 1.78 3.42 -5.83
N THR A 169 2.91 3.84 -5.26
CA THR A 169 3.07 4.07 -3.81
C THR A 169 4.30 4.91 -3.49
N HIS A 170 4.36 5.47 -2.28
CA HIS A 170 5.52 6.26 -1.85
C HIS A 170 6.70 5.38 -1.45
N TRP A 171 6.44 4.22 -0.84
CA TRP A 171 7.46 3.32 -0.34
C TRP A 171 7.14 1.85 -0.66
N PRO A 172 7.57 1.34 -1.83
CA PRO A 172 7.43 -0.07 -2.15
C PRO A 172 8.43 -0.92 -1.36
N TRP A 173 8.11 -2.20 -1.16
CA TRP A 173 9.10 -3.20 -0.72
C TRP A 173 9.04 -4.47 -1.57
N ILE A 174 10.12 -5.23 -1.53
CA ILE A 174 10.21 -6.56 -2.16
C ILE A 174 10.03 -7.62 -1.07
N GLY A 175 9.13 -8.57 -1.29
CA GLY A 175 8.86 -9.64 -0.35
C GLY A 175 9.97 -10.70 -0.30
N GLU A 176 10.05 -11.44 0.81
CA GLU A 176 11.07 -12.49 1.01
C GLU A 176 11.06 -13.57 -0.09
N ARG A 177 9.89 -13.84 -0.67
CA ARG A 177 9.72 -14.87 -1.72
C ARG A 177 10.02 -14.36 -3.13
N THR A 178 10.27 -13.07 -3.29
CA THR A 178 10.37 -12.39 -4.59
C THR A 178 11.63 -11.52 -4.72
N ARG A 179 12.62 -11.69 -3.81
CA ARG A 179 13.88 -10.92 -3.76
C ARG A 179 15.08 -11.56 -4.48
N GLN A 180 14.82 -12.45 -5.43
CA GLN A 180 15.84 -13.20 -6.18
C GLN A 180 16.41 -12.39 -7.34
#